data_AF-A0A1Q7ZT58-F1
#
_entry.id   AF-A0A1Q7ZT58-F1
#
_cell.length_a   1.000
_cell.length_b   1.000
_cell.length_c   1.000
_cell.angle_alpha   90.00
_cell.angle_beta   90.00
_cell.angle_gamma   90.00
#
_symmetry.space_group_name_H-M   'P 1'
#
loop_
_entity.id
_entity.type
_entity.pdbx_description
1 polymer ?
#
loop_
_entity_poly.entity_id
_entity_poly.type
_entity_poly.pdbx_seq_one_letter_code
_entity_poly.pdbx_strand_id
1 'polypeptide(L)'
;MKKQAPGWLAIAVVVLSGLSVLLPSTRADGTPVVLDGESHWIPTCPSGFNLTFICLGFGLSTTKLNDTVIMALTLWGTSVIKIIDSAGLNWTLRMEGMTGGNGWCFPSCTSFEMNAEYYAIAPTVLSNDNTTVEIRSYQGAPALLDGFEFALTGGDANSPFDPSPGLPAIGQCPNYPNDNQSCSVNIQTSQANDFVFVIVSLGNSTCTTNGFTNILAHSHLEVDYLDPAGPGSVTFTCIDGSYSQPAVIIGDAVADPPSTTSSTGTVTSGGGGRGPLRI
;
A
#
# COMPACT_ATOMS: atom_id res chain seq x y z
N MET A 1 84.24 -29.08 1.20
CA MET A 1 84.27 -27.61 1.34
C MET A 1 83.56 -26.96 0.17
N LYS A 2 82.34 -26.45 0.35
CA LYS A 2 81.80 -25.28 -0.36
C LYS A 2 80.65 -24.72 0.48
N LYS A 3 80.71 -23.41 0.68
CA LYS A 3 80.05 -22.62 1.73
C LYS A 3 78.59 -22.31 1.40
N GLN A 4 77.80 -22.14 2.45
CA GLN A 4 76.46 -21.56 2.46
C GLN A 4 76.41 -20.15 1.85
N ALA A 5 75.25 -19.80 1.28
CA ALA A 5 74.73 -18.44 1.24
C ALA A 5 73.21 -18.49 1.57
N PRO A 6 72.66 -17.44 2.22
CA PRO A 6 71.49 -17.56 3.09
C PRO A 6 70.15 -17.37 2.36
N GLY A 7 69.12 -18.04 2.90
CA GLY A 7 67.74 -17.91 2.45
C GLY A 7 67.13 -16.55 2.84
N TRP A 8 66.40 -15.98 1.89
CA TRP A 8 65.49 -14.86 2.13
C TRP A 8 64.09 -15.45 2.35
N LEU A 9 63.58 -15.32 3.57
CA LEU A 9 62.20 -15.65 3.90
C LEU A 9 61.35 -14.41 3.63
N ALA A 10 60.60 -14.39 2.53
CA ALA A 10 59.57 -13.38 2.32
C ALA A 10 58.31 -13.81 3.10
N ILE A 11 58.06 -13.15 4.24
CA ILE A 11 56.78 -13.26 4.94
C ILE A 11 55.77 -12.44 4.15
N ALA A 12 54.90 -13.10 3.38
CA ALA A 12 53.71 -12.47 2.85
C ALA A 12 52.74 -12.25 4.02
N VAL A 13 52.69 -11.03 4.54
CA VAL A 13 51.62 -10.60 5.44
C VAL A 13 50.37 -10.43 4.59
N VAL A 14 49.51 -11.46 4.57
CA VAL A 14 48.15 -11.31 4.07
C VAL A 14 47.39 -10.50 5.11
N VAL A 15 47.27 -9.20 4.88
CA VAL A 15 46.29 -8.37 5.55
C VAL A 15 44.93 -8.88 5.09
N LEU A 16 44.23 -9.65 5.94
CA LEU A 16 42.80 -9.90 5.77
C LEU A 16 42.09 -8.56 6.00
N SER A 17 42.00 -7.75 4.94
CA SER A 17 40.96 -6.74 4.86
C SER A 17 39.62 -7.46 4.90
N GLY A 18 38.78 -7.10 5.86
CA GLY A 18 37.44 -7.64 6.00
C GLY A 18 36.66 -7.47 4.70
N LEU A 19 36.59 -8.54 3.92
CA LEU A 19 35.63 -8.68 2.86
C LEU A 19 34.31 -8.99 3.56
N SER A 20 33.49 -7.96 3.77
CA SER A 20 32.07 -8.16 4.05
C SER A 20 31.46 -8.75 2.79
N VAL A 21 31.52 -10.09 2.67
CA VAL A 21 30.71 -10.80 1.68
C VAL A 21 29.27 -10.59 2.12
N LEU A 22 28.56 -9.73 1.40
CA LEU A 22 27.10 -9.72 1.39
C LEU A 22 26.68 -11.11 0.90
N LEU A 23 26.47 -12.02 1.85
CA LEU A 23 25.72 -13.23 1.58
C LEU A 23 24.33 -12.76 1.15
N PRO A 24 23.82 -13.15 -0.03
CA PRO A 24 22.41 -12.94 -0.32
C PRO A 24 21.64 -13.56 0.85
N SER A 25 20.85 -12.73 1.54
CA SER A 25 19.89 -13.24 2.50
C SER A 25 19.00 -14.20 1.73
N THR A 26 19.18 -15.49 1.98
CA THR A 26 18.33 -16.52 1.40
C THR A 26 17.02 -16.42 2.15
N ARG A 27 16.04 -15.83 1.46
CA ARG A 27 14.64 -15.71 1.84
C ARG A 27 14.16 -17.08 2.36
N ALA A 28 13.65 -17.13 3.58
CA ALA A 28 12.63 -18.12 3.89
C ALA A 28 11.39 -17.65 3.10
N ASP A 29 10.90 -18.48 2.17
CA ASP A 29 9.74 -18.21 1.31
C ASP A 29 8.50 -17.82 2.13
N GLY A 30 8.41 -16.56 2.53
CA GLY A 30 7.13 -15.92 2.79
C GLY A 30 6.40 -15.79 1.47
N THR A 31 5.12 -16.14 1.45
CA THR A 31 4.25 -15.83 0.31
C THR A 31 4.24 -14.31 0.11
N PRO A 32 4.57 -13.81 -1.10
CA PRO A 32 4.54 -12.36 -1.36
C PRO A 32 3.13 -11.81 -1.12
N VAL A 33 3.06 -10.52 -0.79
CA VAL A 33 1.80 -9.80 -0.74
C VAL A 33 1.26 -9.66 -2.16
N VAL A 34 0.05 -10.17 -2.43
CA VAL A 34 -0.55 -10.14 -3.78
C VAL A 34 -2.05 -9.89 -3.73
N LEU A 35 -2.61 -9.39 -4.82
CA LEU A 35 -4.06 -9.20 -4.99
C LEU A 35 -4.80 -10.54 -4.93
N ASP A 36 -5.79 -10.66 -4.05
CA ASP A 36 -6.61 -11.87 -3.84
C ASP A 36 -8.11 -11.68 -4.12
N GLY A 37 -8.55 -10.44 -4.27
CA GLY A 37 -9.93 -10.11 -4.59
C GLY A 37 -10.11 -8.63 -4.87
N GLU A 38 -11.13 -8.32 -5.65
CA GLU A 38 -11.55 -6.94 -5.92
C GLU A 38 -13.07 -6.87 -6.09
N SER A 39 -13.62 -5.73 -5.72
CA SER A 39 -15.02 -5.40 -5.93
C SER A 39 -15.15 -3.92 -6.23
N HIS A 40 -15.70 -3.63 -7.39
CA HIS A 40 -16.09 -2.27 -7.74
C HIS A 40 -17.55 -2.01 -7.36
N TRP A 41 -17.81 -0.82 -6.85
CA TRP A 41 -19.15 -0.35 -6.55
C TRP A 41 -19.62 0.67 -7.58
N ILE A 42 -20.87 0.52 -8.04
CA ILE A 42 -21.52 1.51 -8.92
C ILE A 42 -22.55 2.32 -8.10
N PRO A 43 -22.42 3.65 -8.00
CA PRO A 43 -23.29 4.45 -7.17
C PRO A 43 -24.77 4.37 -7.52
N THR A 44 -25.56 3.88 -6.56
CA THR A 44 -26.96 4.27 -6.40
C THR A 44 -27.20 4.85 -5.01
N CYS A 45 -26.40 5.85 -4.61
CA CYS A 45 -26.71 6.63 -3.41
C CYS A 45 -27.86 7.60 -3.70
N PRO A 46 -28.89 7.69 -2.84
CA PRO A 46 -29.85 8.77 -2.92
C PRO A 46 -29.15 10.13 -2.74
N SER A 47 -29.64 11.17 -3.43
CA SER A 47 -29.17 12.55 -3.26
C SER A 47 -30.12 13.35 -2.36
N GLY A 48 -29.59 14.33 -1.63
CA GLY A 48 -30.38 15.22 -0.76
C GLY A 48 -29.54 15.93 0.30
N PHE A 49 -30.03 17.07 0.78
CA PHE A 49 -29.28 17.97 1.65
C PHE A 49 -29.46 17.62 3.13
N ASN A 50 -28.35 17.49 3.88
CA ASN A 50 -28.35 17.26 5.33
C ASN A 50 -29.09 15.98 5.75
N LEU A 51 -28.98 14.95 4.92
CA LEU A 51 -29.55 13.62 5.14
C LEU A 51 -28.42 12.60 5.31
N THR A 52 -28.75 11.55 6.05
CA THR A 52 -27.95 10.34 6.12
C THR A 52 -28.39 9.40 5.01
N PHE A 53 -27.43 8.89 4.24
CA PHE A 53 -27.67 7.93 3.17
C PHE A 53 -26.95 6.63 3.46
N ILE A 54 -27.57 5.53 3.03
CA ILE A 54 -26.92 4.21 2.98
C ILE A 54 -26.67 3.92 1.51
N CYS A 55 -25.40 3.75 1.18
CA CYS A 55 -24.94 3.39 -0.15
C CYS A 55 -24.67 1.88 -0.17
N LEU A 56 -25.49 1.15 -0.95
CA LEU A 56 -25.40 -0.30 -1.16
C LEU A 56 -24.50 -0.55 -2.37
N GLY A 57 -23.49 -1.40 -2.43
CA GLY A 57 -22.70 -2.18 -1.48
C GLY A 57 -21.61 -2.89 -2.31
N PHE A 58 -20.48 -3.24 -1.73
CA PHE A 58 -19.42 -4.03 -2.37
C PHE A 58 -19.79 -5.52 -2.35
N GLY A 59 -19.20 -6.36 -3.20
CA GLY A 59 -19.47 -7.80 -3.28
C GLY A 59 -18.16 -8.59 -3.28
N LEU A 60 -17.31 -8.35 -2.28
CA LEU A 60 -15.94 -8.83 -2.28
C LEU A 60 -15.87 -10.35 -2.03
N SER A 61 -15.06 -11.05 -2.82
CA SER A 61 -14.71 -12.45 -2.58
C SER A 61 -13.21 -12.58 -2.55
N THR A 62 -12.70 -13.37 -1.62
CA THR A 62 -11.26 -13.68 -1.51
C THR A 62 -11.04 -15.18 -1.60
N THR A 63 -9.79 -15.62 -1.67
CA THR A 63 -9.42 -17.04 -1.69
C THR A 63 -8.59 -17.46 -0.49
N LYS A 64 -8.11 -16.51 0.31
CA LYS A 64 -7.23 -16.73 1.46
C LYS A 64 -7.83 -16.18 2.76
N LEU A 65 -7.18 -16.55 3.86
CA LEU A 65 -7.51 -16.10 5.21
C LEU A 65 -6.54 -14.98 5.57
N ASN A 66 -6.97 -14.09 6.45
CA ASN A 66 -6.19 -12.96 6.96
C ASN A 66 -5.79 -11.96 5.88
N ASP A 67 -6.65 -11.80 4.87
CA ASP A 67 -6.43 -10.79 3.84
C ASP A 67 -6.56 -9.39 4.46
N THR A 68 -5.69 -8.49 4.02
CA THR A 68 -5.87 -7.05 4.28
C THR A 68 -6.83 -6.53 3.22
N VAL A 69 -8.04 -6.17 3.65
CA VAL A 69 -9.06 -5.58 2.78
C VAL A 69 -8.92 -4.07 2.86
N ILE A 70 -8.82 -3.41 1.72
CA ILE A 70 -8.70 -1.96 1.59
C ILE A 70 -9.92 -1.45 0.81
N MET A 71 -10.53 -0.39 1.32
CA MET A 71 -11.62 0.34 0.68
C MET A 71 -11.14 1.74 0.33
N ALA A 72 -11.21 2.07 -0.95
CA ALA A 72 -10.98 3.39 -1.51
C ALA A 72 -12.33 4.04 -1.87
N LEU A 73 -12.56 5.25 -1.38
CA LEU A 73 -13.80 6.00 -1.64
C LEU A 73 -13.48 7.39 -2.19
N THR A 74 -14.21 7.83 -3.21
CA THR A 74 -14.23 9.23 -3.65
C THR A 74 -15.54 9.89 -3.26
N LEU A 75 -15.48 10.90 -2.40
CA LEU A 75 -16.61 11.56 -1.75
C LEU A 75 -16.72 13.02 -2.19
N TRP A 76 -17.94 13.56 -2.30
CA TRP A 76 -18.19 14.99 -2.58
C TRP A 76 -19.07 15.59 -1.50
N GLY A 77 -18.51 16.50 -0.68
CA GLY A 77 -19.30 17.26 0.29
C GLY A 77 -20.04 16.36 1.30
N THR A 78 -19.49 15.18 1.57
CA THR A 78 -20.01 14.16 2.46
C THR A 78 -18.90 13.60 3.35
N SER A 79 -19.30 12.87 4.39
CA SER A 79 -18.39 12.14 5.27
C SER A 79 -18.95 10.76 5.57
N VAL A 80 -18.09 9.75 5.64
CA VAL A 80 -18.48 8.42 6.15
C VAL A 80 -18.81 8.54 7.64
N ILE A 81 -19.98 8.01 8.02
CA ILE A 81 -20.40 7.91 9.42
C ILE A 81 -20.17 6.50 9.94
N LYS A 82 -20.39 5.50 9.07
CA LYS A 82 -20.35 4.10 9.44
C LYS A 82 -20.12 3.23 8.21
N ILE A 83 -19.36 2.16 8.39
CA ILE A 83 -19.27 1.05 7.45
C ILE A 83 -19.99 -0.14 8.08
N ILE A 84 -20.90 -0.77 7.34
CA ILE A 84 -21.67 -1.93 7.76
C ILE A 84 -21.28 -3.09 6.86
N ASP A 85 -20.74 -4.11 7.47
CA ASP A 85 -20.10 -5.23 6.79
C ASP A 85 -20.83 -6.54 7.12
N SER A 86 -21.04 -7.40 6.11
CA SER A 86 -21.85 -8.60 6.29
C SER A 86 -21.09 -9.75 6.92
N ALA A 87 -19.77 -9.85 6.69
CA ALA A 87 -18.86 -10.77 7.36
C ALA A 87 -18.48 -10.29 8.77
N GLY A 88 -18.79 -9.04 9.11
CA GLY A 88 -18.49 -8.43 10.40
C GLY A 88 -17.07 -7.90 10.50
N LEU A 89 -16.46 -7.52 9.37
CA LEU A 89 -15.15 -6.89 9.34
C LEU A 89 -15.15 -5.57 10.14
N ASN A 90 -14.06 -5.33 10.86
CA ASN A 90 -13.88 -4.12 11.64
C ASN A 90 -13.03 -3.12 10.88
N TRP A 91 -13.71 -2.14 10.27
CA TRP A 91 -13.08 -1.15 9.42
C TRP A 91 -12.40 -0.03 10.22
N THR A 92 -11.19 0.31 9.81
CA THR A 92 -10.35 1.36 10.39
C THR A 92 -10.02 2.38 9.32
N LEU A 93 -10.25 3.66 9.61
CA LEU A 93 -9.83 4.76 8.74
C LEU A 93 -8.29 4.86 8.75
N ARG A 94 -7.68 4.85 7.57
CA ARG A 94 -6.24 5.13 7.38
C ARG A 94 -6.00 6.59 7.09
N MET A 95 -6.71 7.12 6.10
CA MET A 95 -6.49 8.48 5.63
C MET A 95 -7.72 9.05 4.93
N GLU A 96 -7.93 10.35 5.09
CA GLU A 96 -8.81 11.15 4.24
C GLU A 96 -8.02 12.33 3.67
N GLY A 97 -7.96 12.44 2.34
CA GLY A 97 -7.29 13.51 1.61
C GLY A 97 -8.30 14.37 0.86
N MET A 98 -8.24 15.70 0.99
CA MET A 98 -9.25 16.62 0.46
C MET A 98 -8.70 17.58 -0.60
N THR A 99 -9.58 18.02 -1.51
CA THR A 99 -9.32 19.12 -2.46
C THR A 99 -10.42 20.17 -2.53
N GLY A 100 -10.06 21.43 -2.34
CA GLY A 100 -10.94 22.58 -2.55
C GLY A 100 -10.33 23.86 -1.97
N GLY A 101 -10.45 24.96 -2.71
CA GLY A 101 -9.80 26.26 -2.51
C GLY A 101 -9.36 26.65 -1.09
N ASN A 102 -8.10 27.07 -0.97
CA ASN A 102 -7.47 27.61 0.24
C ASN A 102 -7.52 26.72 1.50
N GLY A 103 -7.16 25.44 1.35
CA GLY A 103 -6.60 24.63 2.43
C GLY A 103 -7.60 24.09 3.47
N TRP A 104 -7.38 22.83 3.86
CA TRP A 104 -7.77 22.21 5.14
C TRP A 104 -8.86 22.91 5.95
N CYS A 105 -10.09 22.89 5.45
CA CYS A 105 -11.21 23.60 6.09
C CYS A 105 -12.37 22.68 6.43
N PHE A 106 -12.14 21.37 6.61
CA PHE A 106 -13.14 20.49 7.23
C PHE A 106 -13.43 20.93 8.68
N PRO A 107 -14.69 20.99 9.13
CA PRO A 107 -15.95 20.65 8.42
C PRO A 107 -16.63 21.85 7.73
N SER A 108 -15.99 23.03 7.71
CA SER A 108 -16.58 24.30 7.25
C SER A 108 -16.62 24.50 5.73
N CYS A 109 -15.85 23.74 4.97
CA CYS A 109 -15.86 23.83 3.51
C CYS A 109 -16.93 22.94 2.92
N THR A 110 -17.69 23.50 1.99
CA THR A 110 -18.91 22.86 1.53
C THR A 110 -18.76 22.24 0.13
N SER A 111 -17.69 22.53 -0.62
CA SER A 111 -17.50 22.06 -2.01
C SER A 111 -16.09 21.50 -2.25
N PHE A 112 -15.86 20.24 -1.87
CA PHE A 112 -14.58 19.55 -2.05
C PHE A 112 -14.78 18.10 -2.49
N GLU A 113 -13.87 17.57 -3.32
CA GLU A 113 -13.69 16.14 -3.57
C GLU A 113 -12.69 15.59 -2.54
N MET A 114 -12.98 14.40 -2.00
CA MET A 114 -12.15 13.75 -0.97
C MET A 114 -11.93 12.29 -1.33
N ASN A 115 -10.69 11.82 -1.19
CA ASN A 115 -10.39 10.39 -1.16
C ASN A 115 -10.31 9.94 0.29
N ALA A 116 -10.90 8.78 0.57
CA ALA A 116 -10.76 8.11 1.84
C ALA A 116 -10.26 6.69 1.64
N GLU A 117 -9.34 6.28 2.51
CA GLU A 117 -8.81 4.94 2.59
C GLU A 117 -9.21 4.34 3.95
N TYR A 118 -9.92 3.21 3.90
CA TYR A 118 -10.24 2.39 5.05
C TYR A 118 -9.62 1.01 4.86
N TYR A 119 -9.36 0.30 5.96
CA TYR A 119 -8.95 -1.09 5.89
C TYR A 119 -9.62 -1.95 6.97
N ALA A 120 -9.66 -3.25 6.71
CA ALA A 120 -9.98 -4.27 7.69
C ALA A 120 -9.12 -5.51 7.46
N ILE A 121 -9.07 -6.40 8.45
CA ILE A 121 -8.49 -7.74 8.28
C ILE A 121 -9.64 -8.74 8.17
N ALA A 122 -9.64 -9.54 7.10
CA ALA A 122 -10.58 -10.63 6.91
C ALA A 122 -10.07 -11.91 7.58
N PRO A 123 -10.54 -12.29 8.78
CA PRO A 123 -10.05 -13.49 9.47
C PRO A 123 -10.45 -14.78 8.76
N THR A 124 -11.41 -14.71 7.84
CA THR A 124 -11.95 -15.81 7.06
C THR A 124 -12.00 -15.45 5.57
N VAL A 125 -11.99 -16.47 4.72
CA VAL A 125 -12.21 -16.31 3.28
C VAL A 125 -13.58 -15.66 3.06
N LEU A 126 -13.61 -14.58 2.29
CA LEU A 126 -14.86 -13.86 1.99
C LEU A 126 -15.52 -14.48 0.77
N SER A 127 -16.85 -14.56 0.79
CA SER A 127 -17.65 -15.05 -0.33
C SER A 127 -18.83 -14.11 -0.55
N ASN A 128 -18.69 -13.24 -1.55
CA ASN A 128 -19.65 -12.18 -1.86
C ASN A 128 -20.04 -11.40 -0.59
N ASP A 129 -19.02 -10.98 0.17
CA ASP A 129 -19.19 -10.15 1.35
C ASP A 129 -19.72 -8.78 0.95
N ASN A 130 -20.81 -8.39 1.57
CA ASN A 130 -21.51 -7.16 1.26
C ASN A 130 -21.19 -6.05 2.26
N THR A 131 -20.35 -5.14 1.83
CA THR A 131 -20.00 -3.94 2.59
C THR A 131 -20.85 -2.76 2.12
N THR A 132 -21.46 -2.05 3.06
CA THR A 132 -22.28 -0.87 2.78
C THR A 132 -21.75 0.32 3.56
N VAL A 133 -21.81 1.50 2.95
CA VAL A 133 -21.27 2.73 3.52
C VAL A 133 -22.41 3.66 3.86
N GLU A 134 -22.49 4.06 5.13
CA GLU A 134 -23.39 5.10 5.61
C GLU A 134 -22.65 6.44 5.63
N ILE A 135 -23.22 7.42 4.94
CA ILE A 135 -22.61 8.73 4.74
C ILE A 135 -23.56 9.85 5.18
N ARG A 136 -22.98 10.93 5.68
CA ARG A 136 -23.69 12.20 5.92
C ARG A 136 -23.44 13.13 4.75
N SER A 137 -24.51 13.61 4.13
CA SER A 137 -24.38 14.67 3.13
C SER A 137 -24.57 16.06 3.72
N TYR A 138 -23.67 16.99 3.40
CA TYR A 138 -23.75 18.39 3.82
C TYR A 138 -24.23 19.33 2.69
N GLN A 139 -24.31 18.84 1.45
CA GLN A 139 -24.83 19.55 0.30
C GLN A 139 -25.72 18.61 -0.50
N GLY A 140 -26.86 19.05 -1.04
CA GLY A 140 -27.80 18.22 -1.80
C GLY A 140 -27.26 17.64 -3.13
N ALA A 141 -25.94 17.61 -3.29
CA ALA A 141 -25.12 17.00 -4.33
C ALA A 141 -24.94 15.48 -4.08
N PRO A 142 -24.50 14.69 -5.08
CA PRO A 142 -24.32 13.25 -4.95
C PRO A 142 -23.33 12.91 -3.82
N ALA A 143 -23.69 11.88 -3.05
CA ALA A 143 -23.15 11.66 -1.73
C ALA A 143 -21.85 10.82 -1.72
N LEU A 144 -21.65 9.95 -2.70
CA LEU A 144 -20.44 9.17 -2.94
C LEU A 144 -20.30 9.07 -4.46
N LEU A 145 -19.14 9.49 -4.99
CA LEU A 145 -18.90 9.57 -6.43
C LEU A 145 -18.48 8.21 -6.99
N ASP A 146 -17.62 7.50 -6.25
CA ASP A 146 -17.14 6.18 -6.62
C ASP A 146 -16.57 5.44 -5.40
N GLY A 147 -16.43 4.13 -5.51
CA GLY A 147 -15.90 3.30 -4.45
C GLY A 147 -15.33 1.99 -4.98
N PHE A 148 -14.23 1.55 -4.38
CA PHE A 148 -13.54 0.31 -4.75
C PHE A 148 -13.04 -0.41 -3.50
N GLU A 149 -13.20 -1.73 -3.47
CA GLU A 149 -12.60 -2.60 -2.47
C GLU A 149 -11.64 -3.58 -3.14
N PHE A 150 -10.50 -3.83 -2.51
CA PHE A 150 -9.58 -4.88 -2.92
C PHE A 150 -8.95 -5.55 -1.70
N ALA A 151 -8.60 -6.83 -1.85
CA ALA A 151 -8.01 -7.65 -0.81
C ALA A 151 -6.59 -8.06 -1.21
N LEU A 152 -5.69 -7.98 -0.23
CA LEU A 152 -4.31 -8.42 -0.36
C LEU A 152 -4.05 -9.59 0.57
N THR A 153 -3.66 -10.73 0.01
CA THR A 153 -3.18 -11.89 0.78
C THR A 153 -1.68 -11.79 1.00
N GLY A 154 -1.18 -12.38 2.08
CA GLY A 154 0.26 -12.55 2.32
C GLY A 154 0.91 -11.46 3.17
N GLY A 155 0.20 -10.36 3.48
CA GLY A 155 0.66 -9.33 4.42
C GLY A 155 0.59 -9.76 5.89
N ASP A 156 1.23 -9.00 6.77
CA ASP A 156 1.13 -9.23 8.23
C ASP A 156 -0.20 -8.69 8.78
N ALA A 157 -1.16 -9.57 9.04
CA ALA A 157 -2.45 -9.19 9.61
C ALA A 157 -2.40 -8.46 10.96
N ASN A 158 -1.28 -8.49 11.71
CA ASN A 158 -1.15 -7.75 12.96
C ASN A 158 -0.60 -6.33 12.75
N SER A 159 0.16 -6.14 11.68
CA SER A 159 0.77 -4.86 11.29
C SER A 159 0.75 -4.75 9.77
N PRO A 160 -0.44 -4.61 9.16
CA PRO A 160 -0.62 -4.81 7.72
C PRO A 160 0.06 -3.75 6.87
N PHE A 161 0.36 -2.58 7.42
CA PHE A 161 0.93 -1.48 6.65
C PHE A 161 2.39 -1.23 7.01
N ASP A 162 3.12 -0.73 6.02
CA ASP A 162 4.50 -0.31 6.17
C ASP A 162 4.62 0.82 7.21
N PRO A 163 5.56 0.74 8.17
CA PRO A 163 5.69 1.70 9.26
C PRO A 163 6.43 2.98 8.89
N SER A 164 6.78 3.19 7.61
CA SER A 164 7.53 4.37 7.19
C SER A 164 6.80 5.66 7.55
N PRO A 165 7.50 6.65 8.14
CA PRO A 165 6.86 7.86 8.67
C PRO A 165 6.25 8.77 7.59
N GLY A 166 6.44 8.45 6.31
CA GLY A 166 5.85 9.16 5.17
C GLY A 166 4.56 8.53 4.63
N LEU A 167 4.10 7.42 5.21
CA LEU A 167 2.92 6.68 4.76
C LEU A 167 1.75 6.79 5.76
N PRO A 168 0.49 6.91 5.27
CA PRO A 168 0.14 7.12 3.87
C PRO A 168 0.61 8.50 3.37
N ALA A 169 1.06 8.57 2.12
CA ALA A 169 1.56 9.76 1.47
C ALA A 169 0.44 10.49 0.72
N ILE A 170 0.41 11.83 0.82
CA ILE A 170 -0.58 12.66 0.12
C ILE A 170 0.10 13.49 -0.96
N GLY A 171 -0.31 13.30 -2.20
CA GLY A 171 -0.03 14.21 -3.31
C GLY A 171 -1.22 15.13 -3.55
N GLN A 172 -1.02 16.45 -3.44
CA GLN A 172 -2.01 17.43 -3.86
C GLN A 172 -1.73 17.85 -5.29
N CYS A 173 -2.75 17.75 -6.15
CA CYS A 173 -2.62 18.17 -7.52
C CYS A 173 -2.95 19.67 -7.64
N PRO A 174 -2.25 20.41 -8.52
CA PRO A 174 -2.53 21.83 -8.69
C PRO A 174 -3.99 22.08 -9.12
N ASN A 175 -4.74 22.91 -8.40
CA ASN A 175 -5.99 23.44 -8.96
C ASN A 175 -5.63 24.39 -10.13
N TYR A 176 -6.50 24.53 -11.15
CA TYR A 176 -6.51 25.57 -12.22
C TYR A 176 -6.25 25.08 -13.67
N PRO A 177 -6.89 25.73 -14.69
CA PRO A 177 -7.40 25.11 -15.92
C PRO A 177 -6.34 25.05 -17.02
N ASN A 178 -5.16 24.59 -16.67
CA ASN A 178 -4.05 24.49 -17.62
C ASN A 178 -4.00 23.06 -18.11
N ASP A 179 -4.00 22.89 -19.43
CA ASP A 179 -3.89 21.61 -20.10
C ASP A 179 -2.56 20.94 -19.74
N ASN A 180 -2.58 19.64 -19.44
CA ASN A 180 -1.46 18.79 -19.01
C ASN A 180 -0.91 19.08 -17.61
N GLN A 181 -1.64 18.63 -16.60
CA GLN A 181 -1.12 18.60 -15.24
C GLN A 181 -0.56 17.22 -14.88
N SER A 182 0.65 17.24 -14.33
CA SER A 182 1.22 16.09 -13.65
C SER A 182 1.03 16.25 -12.15
N CYS A 183 0.54 15.20 -11.51
CA CYS A 183 0.44 15.08 -10.07
C CYS A 183 1.34 13.93 -9.64
N SER A 184 2.18 14.14 -8.63
CA SER A 184 3.07 13.10 -8.15
C SER A 184 2.99 12.98 -6.64
N VAL A 185 3.20 11.76 -6.18
CA VAL A 185 3.41 11.46 -4.77
C VAL A 185 4.70 10.65 -4.66
N ASN A 186 5.44 10.90 -3.59
CA ASN A 186 6.64 10.13 -3.28
C ASN A 186 6.28 9.08 -2.22
N ILE A 187 6.44 7.80 -2.53
CA ILE A 187 6.07 6.69 -1.66
C ILE A 187 7.37 6.01 -1.24
N GLN A 188 7.74 6.22 0.02
CA GLN A 188 8.96 5.64 0.58
C GLN A 188 8.55 4.57 1.58
N THR A 189 8.81 3.32 1.21
CA THR A 189 8.57 2.13 2.03
C THR A 189 9.81 1.77 2.83
N SER A 190 9.63 1.01 3.91
CA SER A 190 10.71 0.52 4.75
C SER A 190 11.32 -0.76 4.17
N GLN A 191 10.57 -1.49 3.35
CA GLN A 191 11.01 -2.70 2.67
C GLN A 191 10.79 -2.62 1.15
N ALA A 192 11.60 -3.36 0.40
CA ALA A 192 11.57 -3.35 -1.07
C ALA A 192 10.57 -4.35 -1.69
N ASN A 193 9.84 -5.09 -0.85
CA ASN A 193 8.88 -6.12 -1.27
C ASN A 193 7.46 -5.79 -0.85
N ASP A 194 7.23 -4.60 -0.28
CA ASP A 194 5.89 -4.19 0.12
C ASP A 194 4.98 -4.10 -1.12
N PHE A 195 3.68 -4.25 -0.93
CA PHE A 195 2.70 -4.00 -1.97
C PHE A 195 2.29 -2.53 -1.91
N VAL A 196 2.79 -1.71 -2.83
CA VAL A 196 2.46 -0.29 -2.88
C VAL A 196 1.22 -0.08 -3.74
N PHE A 197 0.28 0.71 -3.25
CA PHE A 197 -0.89 1.10 -4.00
C PHE A 197 -1.12 2.60 -3.90
N VAL A 198 -1.91 3.11 -4.85
CA VAL A 198 -2.30 4.51 -4.93
C VAL A 198 -3.76 4.63 -5.27
N ILE A 199 -4.41 5.60 -4.62
CA ILE A 199 -5.82 5.95 -4.78
C ILE A 199 -5.86 7.38 -5.32
N VAL A 200 -6.43 7.56 -6.51
CA VAL A 200 -6.48 8.85 -7.20
C VAL A 200 -7.92 9.24 -7.49
N SER A 201 -8.29 10.46 -7.06
CA SER A 201 -9.54 11.06 -7.52
C SER A 201 -9.28 11.62 -8.89
N LEU A 202 -9.96 11.13 -9.93
CA LEU A 202 -9.69 11.50 -11.32
C LEU A 202 -10.60 12.59 -11.90
N GLY A 203 -11.65 13.00 -11.19
CA GLY A 203 -12.71 13.79 -11.81
C GLY A 203 -13.21 13.11 -13.10
N ASN A 204 -13.25 13.80 -14.24
CA ASN A 204 -13.54 13.19 -15.56
C ASN A 204 -12.29 13.03 -16.45
N SER A 205 -11.09 13.06 -15.86
CA SER A 205 -9.83 13.05 -16.60
C SER A 205 -9.33 11.63 -16.85
N THR A 206 -8.59 11.43 -17.94
CA THR A 206 -7.82 10.18 -18.14
C THR A 206 -6.36 10.42 -17.77
N CYS A 207 -5.83 9.59 -16.88
CA CYS A 207 -4.43 9.69 -16.46
C CYS A 207 -3.60 8.57 -17.03
N THR A 208 -2.31 8.87 -17.19
CA THR A 208 -1.29 7.90 -17.54
C THR A 208 -0.36 7.76 -16.35
N THR A 209 -0.11 6.52 -15.95
CA THR A 209 0.78 6.17 -14.86
C THR A 209 1.94 5.36 -15.38
N ASN A 210 3.15 5.74 -14.96
CA ASN A 210 4.36 5.03 -15.35
C ASN A 210 4.82 4.13 -14.20
N GLY A 211 5.00 2.84 -14.49
CA GLY A 211 5.56 1.87 -13.55
C GLY A 211 4.56 1.28 -12.57
N PHE A 212 3.28 1.63 -12.66
CA PHE A 212 2.21 1.04 -11.86
C PHE A 212 1.25 0.25 -12.77
N THR A 213 0.59 -0.74 -12.20
CA THR A 213 -0.43 -1.56 -12.85
C THR A 213 -1.80 -1.06 -12.38
N ASN A 214 -2.70 -0.78 -13.31
CA ASN A 214 -4.06 -0.37 -13.00
C ASN A 214 -4.88 -1.55 -12.46
N ILE A 215 -5.54 -1.36 -11.32
CA ILE A 215 -6.56 -2.27 -10.79
C ILE A 215 -7.95 -1.80 -11.25
N LEU A 216 -8.21 -0.51 -11.06
CA LEU A 216 -9.45 0.15 -11.43
C LEU A 216 -9.16 1.50 -12.06
N ALA A 217 -9.80 1.81 -13.18
CA ALA A 217 -9.96 3.17 -13.68
C ALA A 217 -11.43 3.38 -14.05
N HIS A 218 -12.20 4.03 -13.17
CA HIS A 218 -13.63 4.23 -13.37
C HIS A 218 -14.09 5.59 -12.85
N SER A 219 -14.87 6.29 -13.67
CA SER A 219 -15.48 7.60 -13.36
C SER A 219 -14.53 8.51 -12.57
N HIS A 220 -14.71 8.61 -11.25
CA HIS A 220 -14.00 9.54 -10.36
C HIS A 220 -12.87 8.89 -9.55
N LEU A 221 -12.57 7.61 -9.75
CA LEU A 221 -11.62 6.85 -8.95
C LEU A 221 -10.71 5.98 -9.83
N GLU A 222 -9.41 6.13 -9.60
CA GLU A 222 -8.39 5.21 -10.12
C GLU A 222 -7.60 4.63 -8.95
N VAL A 223 -7.36 3.32 -9.03
CA VAL A 223 -6.51 2.60 -8.09
C VAL A 223 -5.47 1.82 -8.88
N ASP A 224 -4.20 2.13 -8.63
CA ASP A 224 -3.07 1.44 -9.23
C ASP A 224 -2.17 0.84 -8.15
N TYR A 225 -1.35 -0.14 -8.52
CA TYR A 225 -0.38 -0.77 -7.63
C TYR A 225 0.97 -1.05 -8.28
N LEU A 226 1.97 -1.29 -7.43
CA LEU A 226 3.30 -1.75 -7.78
C LEU A 226 3.69 -2.91 -6.84
N ASP A 227 4.01 -4.06 -7.43
CA ASP A 227 4.45 -5.27 -6.73
C ASP A 227 5.56 -6.00 -7.54
N PRO A 228 6.74 -6.27 -6.96
CA PRO A 228 7.21 -5.80 -5.64
C PRO A 228 7.54 -4.30 -5.67
N ALA A 229 7.25 -3.60 -4.58
CA ALA A 229 7.56 -2.18 -4.50
C ALA A 229 9.02 -1.90 -4.13
N GLY A 230 9.83 -1.49 -5.11
CA GLY A 230 11.03 -0.73 -4.80
C GLY A 230 10.67 0.67 -4.25
N PRO A 231 11.54 1.32 -3.45
CA PRO A 231 11.34 2.72 -3.08
C PRO A 231 11.20 3.57 -4.34
N GLY A 232 10.15 4.37 -4.44
CA GLY A 232 9.78 5.01 -5.70
C GLY A 232 8.85 6.20 -5.56
N SER A 233 8.90 7.10 -6.55
CA SER A 233 7.86 8.11 -6.73
C SER A 233 6.99 7.68 -7.89
N VAL A 234 5.67 7.78 -7.69
CA VAL A 234 4.70 7.62 -8.76
C VAL A 234 4.27 8.99 -9.24
N THR A 235 4.31 9.18 -10.55
CA THR A 235 3.86 10.40 -11.21
C THR A 235 2.71 10.03 -12.12
N PHE A 236 1.54 10.56 -11.78
CA PHE A 236 0.35 10.55 -12.61
C PHE A 236 0.43 11.75 -13.55
N THR A 237 0.37 11.51 -14.85
CA THR A 237 0.25 12.59 -15.83
C THR A 237 -1.12 12.51 -16.46
N CYS A 238 -1.95 13.50 -16.15
CA CYS A 238 -3.35 13.53 -16.55
C CYS A 238 -3.52 14.46 -17.74
N ILE A 239 -4.06 13.89 -18.81
CA ILE A 239 -4.32 14.61 -20.06
C ILE A 239 -5.81 14.93 -20.07
N ASP A 240 -6.09 16.22 -20.32
CA ASP A 240 -7.37 16.88 -20.52
C ASP A 240 -8.67 16.04 -20.42
N GLY A 241 -9.54 16.46 -19.50
CA GLY A 241 -10.98 16.29 -19.56
C GLY A 241 -11.61 17.57 -18.99
N SER A 242 -12.64 18.10 -19.63
CA SER A 242 -13.12 19.48 -19.42
C SER A 242 -13.70 19.82 -18.02
N TYR A 243 -13.56 18.94 -17.01
CA TYR A 243 -13.97 19.13 -15.60
C TYR A 243 -13.14 18.25 -14.65
N SER A 244 -12.89 18.77 -13.43
CA SER A 244 -11.98 18.29 -12.35
C SER A 244 -10.81 17.41 -12.79
N GLN A 245 -9.62 18.03 -12.79
CA GLN A 245 -8.32 17.36 -12.89
C GLN A 245 -8.10 16.46 -11.66
N PRO A 246 -7.13 15.51 -11.67
CA PRO A 246 -6.88 14.68 -10.50
C PRO A 246 -6.79 15.57 -9.28
N ALA A 247 -7.52 15.24 -8.23
CA ALA A 247 -7.66 16.15 -7.10
C ALA A 247 -6.58 15.83 -6.06
N VAL A 248 -6.55 14.57 -5.64
CA VAL A 248 -5.66 14.08 -4.59
C VAL A 248 -5.20 12.67 -4.94
N ILE A 249 -3.93 12.39 -4.64
CA ILE A 249 -3.34 11.06 -4.65
C ILE A 249 -3.09 10.67 -3.20
N ILE A 250 -3.59 9.51 -2.78
CA ILE A 250 -3.15 8.83 -1.55
C ILE A 250 -2.27 7.66 -2.00
N GLY A 251 -1.06 7.54 -1.45
CA GLY A 251 -0.20 6.40 -1.67
C GLY A 251 0.12 5.70 -0.35
N ASP A 252 -0.05 4.39 -0.29
CA ASP A 252 0.26 3.60 0.90
C ASP A 252 0.86 2.25 0.51
N ALA A 253 1.30 1.48 1.50
CA ALA A 253 1.93 0.19 1.29
C ALA A 253 1.50 -0.85 2.32
N VAL A 254 1.14 -2.03 1.85
CA VAL A 254 0.96 -3.21 2.71
C VAL A 254 2.31 -3.90 2.88
N ALA A 255 2.70 -4.10 4.14
CA ALA A 255 4.01 -4.61 4.51
C ALA A 255 4.16 -6.09 4.14
N ASP A 256 5.28 -6.42 3.47
CA ASP A 256 5.74 -7.81 3.38
C ASP A 256 6.09 -8.29 4.79
N PRO A 257 5.62 -9.49 5.22
CA PRO A 257 5.93 -9.99 6.54
C PRO A 257 7.44 -10.10 6.74
N PRO A 258 7.97 -9.74 7.92
CA PRO A 258 9.39 -9.84 8.19
C PRO A 258 9.85 -11.28 7.99
N SER A 259 10.92 -11.47 7.22
CA SER A 259 11.49 -12.79 6.98
C SER A 259 11.84 -13.45 8.31
N THR A 260 11.15 -14.53 8.69
CA THR A 260 11.53 -15.34 9.84
C THR A 260 12.80 -16.08 9.48
N THR A 261 13.97 -15.50 9.79
CA THR A 261 15.21 -16.27 9.76
C THR A 261 15.08 -17.35 10.84
N SER A 262 14.86 -18.60 10.43
CA SER A 262 15.12 -19.73 11.31
C SER A 262 16.56 -19.60 11.76
N SER A 263 16.79 -19.29 13.04
CA SER A 263 18.12 -19.34 13.62
C SER A 263 18.56 -20.80 13.62
N THR A 264 19.21 -21.24 12.55
CA THR A 264 19.99 -22.47 12.58
C THR A 264 21.14 -22.19 13.53
N GLY A 265 20.94 -22.56 14.79
CA GLY A 265 21.98 -22.48 15.80
C GLY A 265 23.23 -23.16 15.25
N THR A 266 24.35 -22.43 15.27
CA THR A 266 25.65 -22.93 14.90
C THR A 266 25.98 -24.12 15.81
N VAL A 267 25.80 -25.35 15.33
CA VAL A 267 26.39 -26.52 15.98
C VAL A 267 27.89 -26.40 15.75
N THR A 268 28.60 -25.84 16.73
CA THR A 268 30.05 -25.97 16.81
C THR A 268 30.38 -27.44 17.04
N SER A 269 30.59 -28.20 15.97
CA SER A 269 31.28 -29.48 16.04
C SER A 269 32.76 -29.20 16.29
N GLY A 270 33.12 -29.00 17.56
CA GLY A 270 34.51 -28.98 18.00
C GLY A 270 35.11 -30.38 17.87
N GLY A 271 35.82 -30.62 16.77
CA GLY A 271 36.67 -31.80 16.64
C GLY A 271 37.94 -31.65 17.47
N GLY A 272 38.30 -32.70 18.21
CA GLY A 272 39.69 -32.98 18.56
C GLY A 272 40.04 -33.05 20.05
N GLY A 273 39.87 -34.24 20.65
CA GLY A 273 40.46 -34.59 21.94
C GLY A 273 40.75 -36.07 22.03
N ARG A 274 41.90 -36.51 21.49
CA ARG A 274 42.48 -37.84 21.76
C ARG A 274 42.70 -38.01 23.27
N GLY A 275 42.05 -38.99 23.88
CA GLY A 275 42.34 -39.52 25.22
C GLY A 275 42.45 -41.05 25.17
N PRO A 276 43.29 -41.68 26.01
CA PRO A 276 43.84 -43.01 25.72
C PRO A 276 42.90 -44.16 26.10
N LEU A 277 42.96 -45.25 25.33
CA LEU A 277 42.43 -46.55 25.74
C LEU A 277 43.33 -47.14 26.86
N ARG A 278 42.75 -47.29 28.04
CA ARG A 278 43.14 -48.25 29.09
C ARG A 278 41.86 -48.86 29.65
N ILE A 279 41.58 -50.12 29.32
CA ILE A 279 41.63 -51.34 30.15
C ILE A 279 41.49 -52.50 29.18
#